data_AF-I0V7L0-F1
#
_entry.id   AF-I0V7L0-F1
#
_cell.length_a   1.000
_cell.length_b   1.000
_cell.length_c   1.000
_cell.angle_alpha   90.00
_cell.angle_beta   90.00
_cell.angle_gamma   90.00
#
_symmetry.space_group_name_H-M   'P 1'
#
loop_
_entity.id
_entity.type
_entity.pdbx_description
1 polymer ?
#
loop_
_entity_poly.entity_id
_entity_poly.type
_entity_poly.pdbx_seq_one_letter_code
_entity_poly.pdbx_strand_id
1 'polypeptide(L)'
;MSDTETNTGTTPVPGALGDDVAEALRAGTQAPSPHNTQPWLFDTRDGEIDVLLDESRVLAVCDPDGREAVLACGAAVFNIRVTLARRGRSCAVSVLPDRTRPELIATLRIGSGRQPSSDEIRLAETIDARHSNRRPFTDAPVTATVRHALTRAATEEGARLALLTDPASFDTFAALLRRAEHVQREDPAFAAELAAWSHHGERPDGVPVSAGGPRGVDESVLALREFGEGAGKAAREFERQPLIAVLTTPTDTRRDAVRAGQALQRMLLTATASGLQASFLAQPIEVAQTRAELRTLLGGVYHPQVALRLGYGHPGTPTPRRGLADVLVSPSEERGS
;
A
#
# COMPACT_ATOMS: atom_id res chain seq x y z
N MET A 1 15.78 53.98 29.59
CA MET A 1 14.60 53.08 29.60
C MET A 1 14.75 52.20 28.38
N SER A 2 15.23 50.98 28.60
CA SER A 2 15.57 50.00 27.57
C SER A 2 14.64 48.82 27.78
N ASP A 3 13.64 48.66 26.92
CA ASP A 3 12.77 47.48 26.92
C ASP A 3 13.40 46.43 26.03
N THR A 4 13.75 45.31 26.65
CA THR A 4 14.27 44.11 25.99
C THR A 4 13.09 43.15 25.90
N GLU A 5 12.56 42.93 24.69
CA GLU A 5 11.57 41.89 24.43
C GLU A 5 12.22 40.51 24.60
N THR A 6 11.77 39.78 25.62
CA THR A 6 12.09 38.37 25.82
C THR A 6 11.39 37.51 24.76
N ASN A 7 12.17 37.08 23.78
CA ASN A 7 11.83 36.03 22.82
C ASN A 7 11.67 34.68 23.54
N THR A 8 10.42 34.23 23.73
CA THR A 8 10.12 32.88 24.23
C THR A 8 10.22 31.87 23.09
N GLY A 9 11.45 31.47 22.77
CA GLY A 9 11.72 30.27 21.99
C GLY A 9 11.22 29.06 22.76
N THR A 10 10.08 28.51 22.35
CA THR A 10 9.58 27.23 22.87
C THR A 10 10.49 26.12 22.35
N THR A 11 11.41 25.65 23.18
CA THR A 11 12.17 24.43 22.93
C THR A 11 11.21 23.24 23.08
N PRO A 12 11.13 22.29 22.14
CA PRO A 12 10.31 21.10 22.32
C PRO A 12 10.88 20.25 23.46
N VAL A 13 9.99 19.77 24.34
CA VAL A 13 10.31 18.83 25.40
C VAL A 13 10.66 17.47 24.76
N PRO A 14 11.82 16.87 25.05
CA PRO A 14 12.12 15.50 24.64
C PRO A 14 11.11 14.54 25.30
N GLY A 15 10.29 13.86 24.50
CA GLY A 15 9.43 12.77 24.97
C GLY A 15 7.95 12.81 24.53
N ALA A 16 7.44 13.94 24.04
CA ALA A 16 6.12 14.00 23.42
C ALA A 16 6.28 14.22 21.90
N LEU A 17 5.80 13.26 21.09
CA LEU A 17 5.67 13.48 19.65
C LEU A 17 4.84 14.75 19.42
N GLY A 18 5.36 15.71 18.65
CA GLY A 18 4.55 16.86 18.24
C GLY A 18 3.30 16.37 17.50
N ASP A 19 2.17 17.06 17.67
CA ASP A 19 0.86 16.63 17.14
C ASP A 19 0.90 16.28 15.64
N ASP A 20 1.64 17.07 14.85
CA ASP A 20 1.83 16.84 13.41
C ASP A 20 2.51 15.50 13.10
N VAL A 21 3.51 15.12 13.90
CA VAL A 21 4.25 13.85 13.76
C VAL A 21 3.35 12.69 14.15
N ALA A 22 2.63 12.80 15.26
CA ALA A 22 1.70 11.76 15.69
C ALA A 22 0.57 11.53 14.66
N GLU A 23 0.01 12.59 14.08
CA GLU A 23 -0.96 12.48 12.98
C GLU A 23 -0.36 11.78 11.75
N ALA A 24 0.84 12.19 11.33
CA ALA A 24 1.51 11.61 10.18
C ALA A 24 1.82 10.11 10.36
N LEU A 25 2.25 9.71 11.57
CA LEU A 25 2.49 8.30 11.89
C LEU A 25 1.20 7.47 11.87
N ARG A 26 0.09 8.00 12.42
CA ARG A 26 -1.23 7.33 12.32
C ARG A 26 -1.62 7.15 10.85
N ALA A 27 -1.44 8.17 10.03
CA ALA A 27 -1.66 8.06 8.58
C ALA A 27 -0.75 6.99 7.94
N GLY A 28 0.51 6.90 8.36
CA GLY A 28 1.45 5.83 7.97
C GLY A 28 0.87 4.44 8.21
N THR A 29 0.26 4.19 9.37
CA THR A 29 -0.38 2.91 9.68
C THR A 29 -1.55 2.54 8.75
N GLN A 30 -2.20 3.52 8.11
CA GLN A 30 -3.33 3.28 7.20
C GLN A 30 -2.90 2.76 5.81
N ALA A 31 -1.60 2.63 5.55
CA ALA A 31 -1.09 2.06 4.31
C ALA A 31 -1.61 0.61 4.10
N PRO A 32 -1.81 0.17 2.84
CA PRO A 32 -2.03 -1.23 2.54
C PRO A 32 -0.74 -2.04 2.70
N SER A 33 -0.87 -3.29 3.12
CA SER A 33 0.23 -4.27 3.19
C SER A 33 -0.26 -5.65 2.74
N PRO A 34 0.62 -6.52 2.22
CA PRO A 34 0.27 -7.90 1.90
C PRO A 34 -0.30 -8.55 3.16
N HIS A 35 -1.42 -9.27 3.02
CA HIS A 35 -2.14 -9.90 4.15
C HIS A 35 -2.40 -9.01 5.37
N ASN A 36 -2.38 -7.67 5.21
CA ASN A 36 -2.47 -6.72 6.32
C ASN A 36 -1.41 -6.98 7.42
N THR A 37 -0.20 -7.45 7.04
CA THR A 37 0.89 -7.76 7.97
C THR A 37 1.44 -6.52 8.67
N GLN A 38 1.31 -5.34 8.05
CA GLN A 38 1.77 -4.05 8.57
C GLN A 38 3.26 -4.09 8.95
N PRO A 39 4.16 -4.35 7.98
CA PRO A 39 5.56 -4.71 8.23
C PRO A 39 6.45 -3.48 8.44
N TRP A 40 5.92 -2.45 9.09
CA TRP A 40 6.63 -1.20 9.36
C TRP A 40 6.79 -0.97 10.85
N LEU A 41 7.95 -0.44 11.20
CA LEU A 41 8.21 0.25 12.46
C LEU A 41 8.58 1.70 12.17
N PHE A 42 8.32 2.56 13.14
CA PHE A 42 8.67 3.97 13.09
C PHE A 42 9.60 4.31 14.24
N ASP A 43 10.72 4.93 13.92
CA ASP A 43 11.63 5.53 14.91
C ASP A 43 11.62 7.04 14.70
N THR A 44 11.44 7.80 15.76
CA THR A 44 11.32 9.25 15.71
C THR A 44 12.46 9.90 16.47
N ARG A 45 13.13 10.84 15.81
CA ARG A 45 14.16 11.70 16.42
C ARG A 45 13.77 13.16 16.20
N ASP A 46 14.52 14.08 16.78
CA ASP A 46 14.25 15.52 16.63
C ASP A 46 14.23 15.94 15.15
N GLY A 47 13.02 16.16 14.63
CA GLY A 47 12.78 16.57 13.24
C GLY A 47 12.90 15.45 12.20
N GLU A 48 12.97 14.18 12.59
CA GLU A 48 13.09 13.04 11.67
C GLU A 48 12.14 11.90 12.01
N ILE A 49 11.62 11.24 10.97
CA ILE A 49 10.92 9.96 11.07
C ILE A 49 11.68 8.95 10.22
N ASP A 50 12.21 7.92 10.85
CA ASP A 50 12.72 6.72 10.19
C ASP A 50 11.59 5.71 10.02
N VAL A 51 11.44 5.17 8.82
CA VAL A 51 10.56 4.03 8.51
C VAL A 51 11.43 2.81 8.34
N LEU A 52 11.24 1.82 9.21
CA LEU A 52 11.99 0.57 9.22
C LEU A 52 11.09 -0.58 8.77
N LEU A 53 11.68 -1.57 8.10
CA LEU A 53 11.04 -2.86 7.82
C LEU A 53 11.04 -3.71 9.09
N ASP A 54 9.87 -4.17 9.50
CA ASP A 54 9.72 -5.22 10.50
C ASP A 54 9.90 -6.58 9.83
N GLU A 55 11.11 -7.13 9.85
CA GLU A 55 11.43 -8.41 9.19
C GLU A 55 10.62 -9.58 9.77
N SER A 56 10.18 -9.48 11.03
CA SER A 56 9.33 -10.51 11.66
C SER A 56 7.94 -10.63 11.04
N ARG A 57 7.56 -9.66 10.19
CA ARG A 57 6.24 -9.55 9.53
C ARG A 57 6.31 -9.73 8.02
N VAL A 58 7.47 -10.12 7.50
CA VAL A 58 7.62 -10.55 6.11
C VAL A 58 6.99 -11.92 5.94
N LEU A 59 6.20 -12.11 4.88
CA LEU A 59 5.56 -13.38 4.57
C LEU A 59 6.59 -14.35 4.02
N ALA A 60 6.77 -15.48 4.68
CA ALA A 60 7.83 -16.44 4.36
C ALA A 60 7.55 -17.19 3.05
N VAL A 61 6.28 -17.37 2.67
CA VAL A 61 5.89 -18.12 1.47
C VAL A 61 5.42 -17.19 0.35
N CYS A 62 4.55 -16.23 0.65
CA CYS A 62 4.04 -15.30 -0.37
C CYS A 62 5.06 -14.24 -0.81
N ASP A 63 5.95 -13.80 0.07
CA ASP A 63 6.90 -12.71 -0.18
C ASP A 63 8.30 -13.05 0.36
N PRO A 64 8.92 -14.16 -0.08
CA PRO A 64 10.17 -14.68 0.50
C PRO A 64 11.33 -13.69 0.41
N ASP A 65 11.32 -12.80 -0.59
CA ASP A 65 12.35 -11.77 -0.78
C ASP A 65 12.01 -10.44 -0.07
N GLY A 66 10.86 -10.34 0.60
CA GLY A 66 10.39 -9.15 1.31
C GLY A 66 10.06 -7.95 0.42
N ARG A 67 9.89 -8.15 -0.89
CA ARG A 67 9.64 -7.08 -1.86
C ARG A 67 8.31 -6.39 -1.59
N GLU A 68 7.25 -7.16 -1.33
CA GLU A 68 5.92 -6.59 -1.05
C GLU A 68 5.88 -5.91 0.32
N ALA A 69 6.61 -6.43 1.30
CA ALA A 69 6.78 -5.78 2.58
C ALA A 69 7.49 -4.42 2.46
N VAL A 70 8.58 -4.34 1.69
CA VAL A 70 9.27 -3.07 1.38
C VAL A 70 8.36 -2.10 0.62
N LEU A 71 7.58 -2.61 -0.33
CA LEU A 71 6.58 -1.82 -1.06
C LEU A 71 5.53 -1.25 -0.10
N ALA A 72 5.05 -2.05 0.85
CA ALA A 72 4.11 -1.62 1.87
C ALA A 72 4.70 -0.49 2.75
N CYS A 73 5.98 -0.58 3.14
CA CYS A 73 6.69 0.51 3.81
C CYS A 73 6.76 1.78 2.94
N GLY A 74 6.98 1.64 1.64
CA GLY A 74 6.89 2.78 0.70
C GLY A 74 5.51 3.44 0.67
N ALA A 75 4.43 2.66 0.77
CA ALA A 75 3.08 3.21 0.89
C ALA A 75 2.89 3.97 2.21
N ALA A 76 3.44 3.48 3.32
CA ALA A 76 3.44 4.20 4.60
C ALA A 76 4.21 5.52 4.52
N VAL A 77 5.38 5.54 3.88
CA VAL A 77 6.16 6.77 3.61
C VAL A 77 5.31 7.81 2.86
N PHE A 78 4.53 7.41 1.86
CA PHE A 78 3.65 8.34 1.13
C PHE A 78 2.60 8.98 2.04
N ASN A 79 1.92 8.16 2.86
CA ASN A 79 0.91 8.67 3.79
C ASN A 79 1.49 9.65 4.81
N ILE A 80 2.67 9.36 5.37
CA ILE A 80 3.36 10.24 6.32
C ILE A 80 3.67 11.58 5.62
N ARG A 81 4.30 11.53 4.45
CA ARG A 81 4.67 12.71 3.65
C ARG A 81 3.48 13.60 3.31
N VAL A 82 2.38 13.03 2.82
CA VAL A 82 1.22 13.82 2.38
C VAL A 82 0.47 14.42 3.58
N THR A 83 0.51 13.75 4.73
CA THR A 83 -0.08 14.27 5.98
C THR A 83 0.76 15.42 6.54
N LEU A 84 2.09 15.27 6.59
CA LEU A 84 3.01 16.37 6.97
C LEU A 84 2.82 17.59 6.07
N ALA A 85 2.71 17.36 4.76
CA ALA A 85 2.40 18.38 3.77
C ALA A 85 1.11 19.15 4.12
N ARG A 86 -0.01 18.44 4.36
CA ARG A 86 -1.30 19.05 4.77
C ARG A 86 -1.17 19.91 6.02
N ARG A 87 -0.26 19.56 6.94
CA ARG A 87 0.05 20.31 8.17
C ARG A 87 1.04 21.46 7.97
N GLY A 88 1.37 21.80 6.73
CA GLY A 88 2.25 22.92 6.41
C GLY A 88 3.74 22.61 6.57
N ARG A 89 4.11 21.33 6.70
CA ARG A 89 5.49 20.88 6.88
C ARG A 89 6.10 20.49 5.54
N SER A 90 7.34 20.89 5.32
CA SER A 90 8.16 20.32 4.25
C SER A 90 8.71 18.96 4.71
N CYS A 91 8.93 18.06 3.76
CA CYS A 91 9.42 16.72 4.07
C CYS A 91 10.37 16.25 2.97
N ALA A 92 11.66 16.15 3.29
CA ALA A 92 12.66 15.55 2.40
C ALA A 92 12.79 14.06 2.71
N VAL A 93 12.60 13.21 1.71
CA VAL A 93 12.62 11.74 1.87
C VAL A 93 13.90 11.18 1.28
N SER A 94 14.72 10.54 2.11
CA SER A 94 15.88 9.77 1.68
C SER A 94 15.56 8.28 1.75
N VAL A 95 15.44 7.63 0.59
CA VAL A 95 15.13 6.20 0.47
C VAL A 95 16.41 5.36 0.55
N LEU A 96 16.40 4.33 1.41
CA LEU A 96 17.52 3.43 1.72
C LEU A 96 18.81 4.25 1.97
N PRO A 97 18.82 5.13 2.98
CA PRO A 97 19.89 6.11 3.18
C PRO A 97 21.19 5.46 3.68
N ASP A 98 21.10 4.33 4.37
CA ASP A 98 22.22 3.62 4.98
C ASP A 98 22.29 2.18 4.46
N ARG A 99 23.41 1.83 3.81
CA ARG A 99 23.62 0.48 3.26
C ARG A 99 23.93 -0.57 4.33
N THR A 100 24.39 -0.13 5.51
CA THR A 100 24.70 -1.01 6.64
C THR A 100 23.45 -1.34 7.46
N ARG A 101 22.36 -0.61 7.23
CA ARG A 101 21.05 -0.78 7.87
C ARG A 101 19.97 -1.07 6.82
N PRO A 102 19.94 -2.30 6.26
CA PRO A 102 18.99 -2.63 5.19
C PRO A 102 17.53 -2.53 5.65
N GLU A 103 17.25 -2.66 6.94
CA GLU A 103 15.93 -2.49 7.54
C GLU A 103 15.46 -1.02 7.48
N LEU A 104 16.37 -0.03 7.41
CA LEU A 104 16.01 1.38 7.29
C LEU A 104 15.55 1.71 5.86
N ILE A 105 14.23 1.70 5.65
CA ILE A 105 13.60 1.87 4.34
C ILE A 105 13.66 3.33 3.88
N ALA A 106 13.35 4.27 4.77
CA ALA A 106 13.43 5.69 4.46
C ALA A 106 13.62 6.53 5.72
N THR A 107 14.30 7.67 5.56
CA THR A 107 14.34 8.74 6.56
C THR A 107 13.60 9.96 5.99
N LEU A 108 12.65 10.47 6.74
CA LEU A 108 11.86 11.67 6.42
C LEU A 108 12.34 12.82 7.31
N ARG A 109 13.02 13.80 6.72
CA ARG A 109 13.47 15.01 7.42
C ARG A 109 12.38 16.08 7.32
N ILE A 110 11.87 16.49 8.47
CA ILE A 110 10.74 17.41 8.61
C ILE A 110 11.25 18.84 8.70
N GLY A 111 10.75 19.70 7.83
CA GLY A 111 10.99 21.15 7.85
C GLY A 111 9.69 21.93 8.04
N SER A 112 9.80 23.25 8.07
CA SER A 112 8.67 24.19 8.17
C SER A 112 8.39 24.90 6.84
N GLY A 113 7.30 25.67 6.80
CA GLY A 113 7.10 26.73 5.81
C GLY A 113 6.65 26.29 4.41
N ARG A 114 5.91 25.18 4.28
CA ARG A 114 5.41 24.72 2.98
C ARG A 114 3.88 24.80 2.92
N GLN A 115 3.34 25.54 1.95
CA GLN A 115 1.89 25.50 1.70
C GLN A 115 1.53 24.22 0.94
N PRO A 116 0.56 23.41 1.41
CA PRO A 116 0.13 22.23 0.67
C PRO A 116 -0.61 22.62 -0.60
N SER A 117 -0.43 21.82 -1.65
CA SER A 117 -1.27 21.90 -2.84
C SER A 117 -2.68 21.35 -2.55
N SER A 118 -3.66 21.74 -3.37
CA SER A 118 -5.02 21.18 -3.29
C SER A 118 -5.06 19.67 -3.54
N ASP A 119 -4.11 19.14 -4.31
CA ASP A 119 -3.92 17.71 -4.54
C ASP A 119 -3.52 17.00 -3.24
N GLU A 120 -2.53 17.53 -2.52
CA GLU A 120 -2.03 16.95 -1.27
C GLU A 120 -3.08 16.99 -0.16
N ILE A 121 -3.82 18.11 -0.02
CA ILE A 121 -4.94 18.20 0.94
C ILE A 121 -5.96 17.09 0.65
N ARG A 122 -6.40 16.98 -0.61
CA ARG A 122 -7.39 15.98 -1.03
C ARG A 122 -6.90 14.55 -0.79
N LEU A 123 -5.64 14.25 -1.12
CA LEU A 123 -5.06 12.92 -0.93
C LEU A 123 -4.95 12.55 0.55
N ALA A 124 -4.50 13.48 1.41
CA ALA A 124 -4.42 13.26 2.86
C ALA A 124 -5.80 13.02 3.49
N GLU A 125 -6.83 13.77 3.08
CA GLU A 125 -8.21 13.59 3.54
C GLU A 125 -8.85 12.27 3.09
N THR A 126 -8.26 11.60 2.09
CA THR A 126 -8.76 10.35 1.53
C THR A 126 -8.19 9.11 2.23
N ILE A 127 -7.17 9.26 3.09
CA ILE A 127 -6.42 8.14 3.67
C ILE A 127 -7.33 7.15 4.42
N ASP A 128 -8.21 7.66 5.27
CA ASP A 128 -9.10 6.84 6.11
C ASP A 128 -10.23 6.20 5.31
N ALA A 129 -10.65 6.80 4.20
CA ALA A 129 -11.71 6.29 3.34
C ALA A 129 -11.24 5.16 2.40
N ARG A 130 -9.92 5.04 2.19
CA ARG A 130 -9.34 4.07 1.27
C ARG A 130 -9.32 2.67 1.90
N HIS A 131 -10.03 1.73 1.29
CA HIS A 131 -10.02 0.32 1.69
C HIS A 131 -9.87 -0.60 0.47
N SER A 132 -9.26 -1.77 0.68
CA SER A 132 -9.26 -2.83 -0.33
C SER A 132 -10.64 -3.46 -0.41
N ASN A 133 -11.15 -3.66 -1.62
CA ASN A 133 -12.52 -4.10 -1.82
C ASN A 133 -12.59 -5.36 -2.70
N ARG A 134 -13.00 -6.47 -2.07
CA ARG A 134 -13.11 -7.79 -2.72
C ARG A 134 -14.55 -8.13 -3.12
N ARG A 135 -15.48 -7.17 -3.05
CA ARG A 135 -16.88 -7.34 -3.52
C ARG A 135 -17.01 -7.02 -5.02
N PRO A 136 -18.10 -7.45 -5.66
CA PRO A 136 -18.43 -7.04 -7.03
C PRO A 136 -18.42 -5.53 -7.22
N PHE A 137 -17.91 -5.08 -8.38
CA PHE A 137 -18.05 -3.71 -8.84
C PHE A 137 -19.22 -3.60 -9.82
N THR A 138 -19.64 -2.38 -10.13
CA THR A 138 -20.61 -2.10 -11.18
C THR A 138 -19.95 -2.21 -12.55
N ASP A 139 -20.73 -2.50 -13.60
CA ASP A 139 -20.29 -2.46 -15.00
C ASP A 139 -20.02 -1.03 -15.54
N ALA A 140 -20.14 0.01 -14.71
CA ALA A 140 -19.88 1.39 -15.14
C ALA A 140 -18.39 1.58 -15.52
N PRO A 141 -18.08 2.04 -16.75
CA PRO A 141 -16.70 2.16 -17.20
C PRO A 141 -15.99 3.30 -16.47
N VAL A 142 -14.74 3.06 -16.06
CA VAL A 142 -13.87 4.12 -15.52
C VAL A 142 -13.57 5.12 -16.64
N THR A 143 -13.88 6.40 -16.43
CA THR A 143 -13.74 7.43 -17.47
C THR A 143 -12.29 7.65 -17.89
N ALA A 144 -12.08 8.18 -19.11
CA ALA A 144 -10.74 8.52 -19.59
C ALA A 144 -10.02 9.52 -18.68
N THR A 145 -10.76 10.50 -18.15
CA THR A 145 -10.24 11.50 -17.19
C THR A 145 -9.68 10.84 -15.93
N VAL A 146 -10.44 9.90 -15.34
CA VAL A 146 -9.98 9.18 -14.14
C VAL A 146 -8.79 8.28 -14.47
N ARG A 147 -8.81 7.56 -15.60
CA ARG A 147 -7.65 6.76 -16.06
C ARG A 147 -6.39 7.61 -16.21
N HIS A 148 -6.51 8.81 -16.78
CA HIS A 148 -5.39 9.74 -16.93
C HIS A 148 -4.87 10.24 -15.58
N ALA A 149 -5.77 10.53 -14.62
CA ALA A 149 -5.39 10.91 -13.27
C ALA A 149 -4.62 9.79 -12.54
N LEU A 150 -5.04 8.53 -12.69
CA LEU A 150 -4.35 7.37 -12.12
C LEU A 150 -2.94 7.19 -12.72
N THR A 151 -2.81 7.30 -14.05
CA THR A 151 -1.52 7.22 -14.73
C THR A 151 -0.58 8.35 -14.29
N ARG A 152 -1.11 9.57 -14.15
CA ARG A 152 -0.34 10.72 -13.62
C ARG A 152 0.13 10.47 -12.19
N ALA A 153 -0.76 9.99 -11.31
CA ALA A 153 -0.43 9.68 -9.91
C ALA A 153 0.72 8.67 -9.79
N ALA A 154 0.75 7.63 -10.64
CA ALA A 154 1.88 6.69 -10.68
C ALA A 154 3.18 7.36 -11.19
N THR A 155 3.07 8.17 -12.25
CA THR A 155 4.21 8.83 -12.92
C THR A 155 4.87 9.87 -12.03
N GLU A 156 4.10 10.62 -11.24
CA GLU A 156 4.61 11.63 -10.29
C GLU A 156 5.50 11.02 -9.19
N GLU A 157 5.31 9.74 -8.89
CA GLU A 157 6.18 8.98 -7.97
C GLU A 157 7.21 8.12 -8.72
N GLY A 158 7.38 8.29 -10.03
CA GLY A 158 8.40 7.62 -10.85
C GLY A 158 8.08 6.17 -11.27
N ALA A 159 6.85 5.71 -11.08
CA ALA A 159 6.37 4.42 -11.57
C ALA A 159 5.56 4.58 -12.87
N ARG A 160 5.26 3.49 -13.56
CA ARG A 160 4.40 3.47 -14.74
C ARG A 160 3.17 2.62 -14.49
N LEU A 161 2.01 3.12 -14.90
CA LEU A 161 0.76 2.38 -14.88
C LEU A 161 0.43 1.83 -16.27
N ALA A 162 0.33 0.51 -16.39
CA ALA A 162 -0.22 -0.15 -17.56
C ALA A 162 -1.70 -0.46 -17.32
N LEU A 163 -2.57 0.04 -18.18
CA LEU A 163 -4.01 -0.24 -18.15
C LEU A 163 -4.32 -1.25 -19.26
N LEU A 164 -4.86 -2.41 -18.89
CA LEU A 164 -5.25 -3.43 -19.86
C LEU A 164 -6.67 -3.11 -20.33
N THR A 165 -6.77 -2.41 -21.46
CA THR A 165 -8.06 -1.94 -22.01
C THR A 165 -8.55 -2.76 -23.19
N ASP A 166 -7.69 -3.55 -23.82
CA ASP A 166 -8.06 -4.44 -24.92
C ASP A 166 -8.42 -5.85 -24.42
N PRO A 167 -9.36 -6.56 -25.09
CA PRO A 167 -9.78 -7.90 -24.66
C PRO A 167 -8.66 -8.94 -24.63
N ALA A 168 -7.72 -8.91 -25.59
CA ALA A 168 -6.68 -9.93 -25.70
C ALA A 168 -5.69 -9.87 -24.53
N SER A 169 -5.27 -8.66 -24.14
CA SER A 169 -4.43 -8.45 -22.96
C SER A 169 -5.15 -8.85 -21.67
N PHE A 170 -6.45 -8.56 -21.57
CA PHE A 170 -7.28 -8.95 -20.44
C PHE A 170 -7.38 -10.48 -20.31
N ASP A 171 -7.69 -11.18 -21.41
CA ASP A 171 -7.81 -12.65 -21.43
C ASP A 171 -6.47 -13.32 -21.06
N THR A 172 -5.36 -12.79 -21.59
CA THR A 172 -4.02 -13.26 -21.25
C THR A 172 -3.72 -13.06 -19.76
N PHE A 173 -4.03 -11.88 -19.21
CA PHE A 173 -3.86 -11.60 -17.79
C PHE A 173 -4.73 -12.52 -16.91
N ALA A 174 -5.99 -12.73 -17.29
CA ALA A 174 -6.91 -13.62 -16.57
C ALA A 174 -6.40 -15.08 -16.55
N ALA A 175 -5.80 -15.55 -17.65
CA ALA A 175 -5.15 -16.86 -17.71
C ALA A 175 -3.93 -16.96 -16.77
N LEU A 176 -3.10 -15.91 -16.69
CA LEU A 176 -1.98 -15.83 -15.74
C LEU A 176 -2.47 -15.85 -14.29
N LEU A 177 -3.53 -15.09 -13.99
CA LEU A 177 -4.14 -15.05 -12.65
C LEU A 177 -4.63 -16.44 -12.21
N ARG A 178 -5.38 -17.16 -13.06
CA ARG A 178 -5.86 -18.52 -12.76
C ARG A 178 -4.72 -19.52 -12.58
N ARG A 179 -3.66 -19.42 -13.40
CA ARG A 179 -2.49 -20.30 -13.25
C ARG A 179 -1.75 -20.05 -11.94
N ALA A 180 -1.54 -18.78 -11.58
CA ALA A 180 -0.90 -18.42 -10.32
C ALA A 180 -1.72 -18.88 -9.11
N GLU A 181 -3.04 -18.69 -9.16
CA GLU A 181 -3.94 -19.19 -8.12
C GLU A 181 -3.90 -20.71 -7.97
N HIS A 182 -3.88 -21.45 -9.08
CA HIS A 182 -3.76 -22.91 -9.07
C HIS A 182 -2.46 -23.35 -8.38
N VAL A 183 -1.31 -22.76 -8.75
CA VAL A 183 -0.02 -23.03 -8.11
C VAL A 183 -0.07 -22.75 -6.60
N GLN A 184 -0.63 -21.62 -6.20
CA GLN A 184 -0.75 -21.24 -4.78
C GLN A 184 -1.69 -22.16 -3.99
N ARG A 185 -2.79 -22.61 -4.60
CA ARG A 185 -3.76 -23.50 -3.97
C ARG A 185 -3.20 -24.91 -3.75
N GLU A 186 -2.32 -25.35 -4.63
CA GLU A 186 -1.65 -26.66 -4.51
C GLU A 186 -0.47 -26.65 -3.55
N ASP A 187 -0.03 -25.48 -3.08
CA ASP A 187 1.05 -25.33 -2.10
C ASP A 187 0.49 -25.33 -0.65
N PRO A 188 0.74 -26.39 0.15
CA PRO A 188 0.29 -26.45 1.54
C PRO A 188 0.91 -25.37 2.43
N ALA A 189 2.13 -24.91 2.13
CA ALA A 189 2.80 -23.87 2.89
C ALA A 189 2.12 -22.51 2.66
N PHE A 190 1.74 -22.22 1.42
CA PHE A 190 0.96 -21.03 1.07
C PHE A 190 -0.41 -21.07 1.75
N ALA A 191 -1.11 -22.21 1.70
CA ALA A 191 -2.40 -22.37 2.36
C ALA A 191 -2.32 -22.15 3.88
N ALA A 192 -1.28 -22.67 4.53
CA ALA A 192 -1.03 -22.48 5.96
C ALA A 192 -0.74 -21.02 6.32
N GLU A 193 0.10 -20.33 5.52
CA GLU A 193 0.40 -18.91 5.73
C GLU A 193 -0.87 -18.04 5.54
N LEU A 194 -1.65 -18.29 4.50
CA LEU A 194 -2.91 -17.57 4.25
C LEU A 194 -3.92 -17.77 5.40
N ALA A 195 -4.01 -18.99 5.93
CA ALA A 195 -4.85 -19.29 7.08
C ALA A 195 -4.36 -18.54 8.35
N ALA A 196 -3.05 -18.51 8.60
CA ALA A 196 -2.47 -17.81 9.75
C ALA A 196 -2.77 -16.30 9.73
N TRP A 197 -2.84 -15.69 8.55
CA TRP A 197 -3.17 -14.27 8.37
C TRP A 197 -4.66 -13.96 8.14
N SER A 198 -5.53 -14.97 8.22
CA SER A 198 -6.99 -14.81 8.18
C SER A 198 -7.58 -14.97 9.59
N HIS A 199 -8.59 -14.19 9.96
CA HIS A 199 -9.20 -14.26 11.31
C HIS A 199 -10.65 -13.72 11.32
N HIS A 200 -11.34 -13.75 12.48
CA HIS A 200 -12.74 -13.29 12.59
C HIS A 200 -12.89 -11.87 13.15
N GLY A 201 -11.78 -11.15 13.32
CA GLY A 201 -11.76 -9.78 13.84
C GLY A 201 -11.05 -9.62 15.18
N GLU A 202 -10.44 -10.67 15.73
CA GLU A 202 -9.83 -10.62 17.08
C GLU A 202 -8.46 -9.93 17.15
N ARG A 203 -7.82 -9.64 16.00
CA ARG A 203 -6.44 -9.14 15.94
C ARG A 203 -6.34 -7.78 15.27
N PRO A 204 -5.34 -6.95 15.62
CA PRO A 204 -5.10 -5.66 14.98
C PRO A 204 -4.42 -5.78 13.59
N ASP A 205 -4.07 -6.99 13.18
CA ASP A 205 -3.43 -7.36 11.92
C ASP A 205 -4.07 -8.60 11.28
N GLY A 206 -3.65 -8.91 10.05
CA GLY A 206 -4.33 -9.92 9.25
C GLY A 206 -5.61 -9.41 8.59
N VAL A 207 -6.21 -10.26 7.76
CA VAL A 207 -7.45 -9.96 7.03
C VAL A 207 -8.63 -10.62 7.72
N PRO A 208 -9.59 -9.85 8.27
CA PRO A 208 -10.79 -10.43 8.83
C PRO A 208 -11.67 -11.01 7.72
N VAL A 209 -12.39 -12.11 7.99
CA VAL A 209 -13.33 -12.75 7.04
C VAL A 209 -14.40 -11.76 6.53
N SER A 210 -14.76 -10.76 7.34
CA SER A 210 -15.68 -9.68 6.96
C SER A 210 -15.15 -8.80 5.81
N ALA A 211 -13.82 -8.65 5.69
CA ALA A 211 -13.14 -7.94 4.61
C ALA A 211 -12.82 -8.83 3.38
N GLY A 212 -13.11 -10.13 3.47
CA GLY A 212 -13.13 -11.05 2.34
C GLY A 212 -14.32 -10.80 1.40
N GLY A 213 -14.17 -11.17 0.13
CA GLY A 213 -15.24 -11.11 -0.87
C GLY A 213 -16.20 -12.31 -0.80
N PRO A 214 -17.42 -12.22 -1.37
CA PRO A 214 -18.20 -13.41 -1.72
C PRO A 214 -17.54 -14.16 -2.89
N ARG A 215 -17.89 -15.43 -3.07
CA ARG A 215 -17.52 -16.20 -4.28
C ARG A 215 -18.26 -15.67 -5.52
N GLY A 216 -17.67 -15.83 -6.69
CA GLY A 216 -18.35 -15.64 -7.98
C GLY A 216 -19.42 -16.71 -8.19
N VAL A 217 -20.54 -16.37 -8.87
CA VAL A 217 -21.56 -17.35 -9.29
C VAL A 217 -21.03 -18.24 -10.42
N ASP A 218 -20.30 -17.64 -11.36
CA ASP A 218 -19.52 -18.35 -12.37
C ASP A 218 -18.08 -18.52 -11.87
N GLU A 219 -17.27 -19.34 -12.56
CA GLU A 219 -15.81 -19.15 -12.52
C GLU A 219 -15.53 -17.73 -13.01
N SER A 220 -15.59 -16.76 -12.10
CA SER A 220 -15.48 -15.35 -12.41
C SER A 220 -14.22 -15.14 -13.22
N VAL A 221 -14.29 -14.32 -14.28
CA VAL A 221 -13.16 -14.18 -15.23
C VAL A 221 -11.86 -13.86 -14.51
N LEU A 222 -11.95 -13.16 -13.37
CA LEU A 222 -10.88 -13.01 -12.39
C LEU A 222 -11.19 -13.81 -11.13
N ALA A 223 -10.27 -14.69 -10.74
CA ALA A 223 -10.33 -15.37 -9.46
C ALA A 223 -9.70 -14.48 -8.36
N LEU A 224 -10.54 -14.00 -7.44
CA LEU A 224 -10.09 -13.20 -6.30
C LEU A 224 -9.62 -14.10 -5.17
N ARG A 225 -8.54 -13.70 -4.48
CA ARG A 225 -8.05 -14.43 -3.30
C ARG A 225 -9.12 -14.49 -2.21
N GLU A 226 -9.45 -15.70 -1.76
CA GLU A 226 -10.32 -15.95 -0.63
C GLU A 226 -9.55 -15.83 0.70
N PHE A 227 -10.17 -15.22 1.71
CA PHE A 227 -9.60 -15.08 3.06
C PHE A 227 -10.54 -15.74 4.06
N GLY A 228 -10.02 -16.74 4.77
CA GLY A 228 -10.81 -17.67 5.58
C GLY A 228 -11.71 -18.59 4.76
N GLU A 229 -12.35 -19.55 5.43
CA GLU A 229 -13.34 -20.40 4.80
C GLU A 229 -14.56 -19.53 4.44
N GLY A 230 -14.81 -19.33 3.14
CA GLY A 230 -15.99 -18.61 2.63
C GLY A 230 -17.35 -19.25 2.95
N ALA A 231 -17.40 -20.11 3.97
CA ALA A 231 -18.58 -20.79 4.46
C ALA A 231 -19.63 -19.75 4.89
N GLY A 232 -20.64 -19.55 4.03
CA GLY A 232 -21.85 -18.79 4.36
C GLY A 232 -22.12 -17.53 3.53
N LYS A 233 -21.20 -17.07 2.67
CA LYS A 233 -21.51 -15.98 1.73
C LYS A 233 -22.13 -16.54 0.45
N ALA A 234 -23.36 -16.15 0.14
CA ALA A 234 -23.99 -16.46 -1.14
C ALA A 234 -23.12 -15.95 -2.29
N ALA A 235 -22.96 -16.77 -3.33
CA ALA A 235 -22.24 -16.39 -4.53
C ALA A 235 -22.87 -15.14 -5.19
N ARG A 236 -22.05 -14.30 -5.81
CA ARG A 236 -22.48 -13.06 -6.47
C ARG A 236 -21.91 -12.95 -7.88
N GLU A 237 -22.66 -12.32 -8.77
CA GLU A 237 -22.15 -11.92 -10.08
C GLU A 237 -21.14 -10.78 -9.91
N PHE A 238 -20.02 -10.88 -10.64
CA PHE A 238 -18.98 -9.86 -10.69
C PHE A 238 -19.08 -9.06 -11.99
N GLU A 239 -18.40 -7.91 -12.03
CA GLU A 239 -18.33 -7.07 -13.21
C GLU A 239 -17.74 -7.82 -14.42
N ARG A 240 -18.25 -7.54 -15.61
CA ARG A 240 -17.85 -8.24 -16.84
C ARG A 240 -16.56 -7.69 -17.44
N GLN A 241 -16.33 -6.39 -17.26
CA GLN A 241 -15.19 -5.67 -17.84
C GLN A 241 -14.46 -4.83 -16.77
N PRO A 242 -13.78 -5.47 -15.81
CA PRO A 242 -13.01 -4.76 -14.81
C PRO A 242 -11.83 -4.02 -15.47
N LEU A 243 -11.54 -2.79 -15.01
CA LEU A 243 -10.31 -2.11 -15.42
C LEU A 243 -9.13 -2.75 -14.68
N ILE A 244 -8.27 -3.44 -15.41
CA ILE A 244 -7.03 -3.99 -14.86
C ILE A 244 -5.91 -2.96 -14.98
N ALA A 245 -5.25 -2.72 -13.86
CA ALA A 245 -4.14 -1.80 -13.75
C ALA A 245 -2.93 -2.54 -13.17
N VAL A 246 -1.80 -2.48 -13.87
CA VAL A 246 -0.52 -3.04 -13.42
C VAL A 246 0.47 -1.91 -13.21
N LEU A 247 0.87 -1.71 -11.96
CA LEU A 247 1.93 -0.78 -11.60
C LEU A 247 3.28 -1.44 -11.86
N THR A 248 4.16 -0.71 -12.55
CA THR A 248 5.46 -1.22 -13.00
C THR A 248 6.57 -0.22 -12.68
N THR A 249 7.80 -0.72 -12.52
CA THR A 249 9.00 0.09 -12.27
C THR A 249 10.09 -0.20 -13.29
N PRO A 250 11.05 0.71 -13.50
CA PRO A 250 12.14 0.50 -14.47
C PRO A 250 13.04 -0.70 -14.13
N THR A 251 13.29 -0.95 -12.85
CA THR A 251 14.04 -2.13 -12.37
C THR A 251 13.25 -2.84 -11.26
N ASP A 252 13.81 -3.93 -10.75
CA ASP A 252 13.23 -4.72 -9.64
C ASP A 252 14.06 -4.64 -8.36
N THR A 253 14.66 -3.49 -8.11
CA THR A 253 15.49 -3.27 -6.92
C THR A 253 14.64 -2.92 -5.70
N ARG A 254 15.20 -3.08 -4.50
CA ARG A 254 14.57 -2.64 -3.23
C ARG A 254 14.18 -1.15 -3.27
N ARG A 255 14.97 -0.30 -3.92
CA ARG A 255 14.63 1.13 -4.13
C ARG A 255 13.39 1.30 -5.00
N ASP A 256 13.25 0.48 -6.05
CA ASP A 256 12.06 0.49 -6.89
C ASP A 256 10.83 -0.09 -6.19
N ALA A 257 10.99 -1.04 -5.26
CA ALA A 257 9.88 -1.47 -4.40
C ALA A 257 9.35 -0.32 -3.52
N VAL A 258 10.23 0.47 -2.89
CA VAL A 258 9.82 1.66 -2.11
C VAL A 258 9.14 2.70 -3.01
N ARG A 259 9.68 2.92 -4.21
CA ARG A 259 9.08 3.80 -5.23
C ARG A 259 7.69 3.33 -5.64
N ALA A 260 7.54 2.03 -5.92
CA ALA A 260 6.26 1.41 -6.26
C ALA A 260 5.25 1.55 -5.12
N GLY A 261 5.69 1.46 -3.87
CA GLY A 261 4.85 1.66 -2.69
C GLY A 261 4.27 3.07 -2.64
N GLN A 262 5.11 4.07 -2.85
CA GLN A 262 4.69 5.47 -2.87
C GLN A 262 3.73 5.75 -4.03
N ALA A 263 4.05 5.24 -5.23
CA ALA A 263 3.21 5.35 -6.42
C ALA A 263 1.86 4.64 -6.27
N LEU A 264 1.87 3.42 -5.73
CA LEU A 264 0.67 2.65 -5.42
C LEU A 264 -0.23 3.47 -4.50
N GLN A 265 0.30 4.00 -3.41
CA GLN A 265 -0.50 4.70 -2.42
C GLN A 265 -1.10 6.00 -2.99
N ARG A 266 -0.31 6.79 -3.72
CA ARG A 266 -0.83 7.98 -4.42
C ARG A 266 -1.96 7.63 -5.39
N MET A 267 -1.78 6.56 -6.16
CA MET A 267 -2.78 6.08 -7.11
C MET A 267 -4.05 5.58 -6.41
N LEU A 268 -3.94 4.82 -5.31
CA LEU A 268 -5.10 4.33 -4.55
C LEU A 268 -5.90 5.47 -3.92
N LEU A 269 -5.23 6.49 -3.38
CA LEU A 269 -5.88 7.69 -2.85
C LEU A 269 -6.53 8.50 -3.98
N THR A 270 -5.87 8.63 -5.13
CA THR A 270 -6.44 9.27 -6.34
C THR A 270 -7.69 8.53 -6.83
N ALA A 271 -7.66 7.18 -6.84
CA ALA A 271 -8.79 6.35 -7.20
C ALA A 271 -9.97 6.57 -6.24
N THR A 272 -9.70 6.50 -4.93
CA THR A 272 -10.71 6.67 -3.89
C THR A 272 -11.34 8.07 -3.93
N ALA A 273 -10.54 9.12 -4.11
CA ALA A 273 -11.03 10.50 -4.29
C ALA A 273 -11.89 10.67 -5.56
N SER A 274 -11.76 9.77 -6.54
CA SER A 274 -12.57 9.73 -7.75
C SER A 274 -13.78 8.78 -7.65
N GLY A 275 -14.06 8.24 -6.46
CA GLY A 275 -15.16 7.31 -6.20
C GLY A 275 -14.88 5.85 -6.61
N LEU A 276 -13.65 5.51 -7.02
CA LEU A 276 -13.27 4.15 -7.36
C LEU A 276 -12.91 3.33 -6.12
N GLN A 277 -13.20 2.04 -6.22
CA GLN A 277 -12.75 0.98 -5.33
C GLN A 277 -11.61 0.20 -6.00
N ALA A 278 -10.74 -0.39 -5.19
CA ALA A 278 -9.59 -1.16 -5.67
C ALA A 278 -9.50 -2.54 -5.02
N SER A 279 -9.21 -3.57 -5.81
CA SER A 279 -8.90 -4.91 -5.32
C SER A 279 -7.55 -5.35 -5.83
N PHE A 280 -6.71 -5.88 -4.95
CA PHE A 280 -5.43 -6.46 -5.30
C PHE A 280 -5.60 -7.82 -5.98
N LEU A 281 -4.80 -8.06 -7.02
CA LEU A 281 -4.68 -9.28 -7.78
C LEU A 281 -3.23 -9.77 -7.67
N ALA A 282 -2.81 -10.14 -6.46
CA ALA A 282 -1.42 -10.36 -6.10
C ALA A 282 -0.84 -11.67 -6.64
N GLN A 283 -1.68 -12.67 -6.93
CA GLN A 283 -1.25 -14.00 -7.37
C GLN A 283 -0.26 -13.98 -8.55
N PRO A 284 -0.54 -13.29 -9.69
CA PRO A 284 0.40 -13.25 -10.82
C PRO A 284 1.71 -12.50 -10.52
N ILE A 285 1.76 -11.74 -9.43
CA ILE A 285 2.93 -10.97 -8.96
C ILE A 285 3.78 -11.76 -7.96
N GLU A 286 3.16 -12.66 -7.19
CA GLU A 286 3.80 -13.51 -6.17
C GLU A 286 4.39 -14.79 -6.80
N VAL A 287 3.80 -15.34 -7.86
CA VAL A 287 4.35 -16.50 -8.57
C VAL A 287 5.37 -16.06 -9.62
N ALA A 288 6.64 -16.44 -9.42
CA ALA A 288 7.78 -15.98 -10.24
C ALA A 288 7.58 -16.20 -11.76
N GLN A 289 7.10 -17.38 -12.15
CA GLN A 289 6.85 -17.70 -13.56
C GLN A 289 5.77 -16.79 -14.16
N THR A 290 4.62 -16.65 -13.51
CA THR A 290 3.52 -15.81 -14.02
C THR A 290 3.89 -14.33 -14.00
N ARG A 291 4.75 -13.90 -13.08
CA ARG A 291 5.26 -12.52 -13.05
C ARG A 291 6.17 -12.24 -14.25
N ALA A 292 7.03 -13.20 -14.62
CA ALA A 292 7.85 -13.10 -15.82
C ALA A 292 7.01 -13.08 -17.11
N GLU A 293 5.97 -13.90 -17.19
CA GLU A 293 5.02 -13.89 -18.31
C GLU A 293 4.23 -12.57 -18.36
N LEU A 294 3.80 -12.04 -17.22
CA LEU A 294 3.15 -10.73 -17.12
C LEU A 294 4.08 -9.62 -17.59
N ARG A 295 5.37 -9.67 -17.24
CA ARG A 295 6.37 -8.73 -17.76
C ARG A 295 6.44 -8.77 -19.29
N THR A 296 6.42 -9.96 -19.89
CA THR A 296 6.39 -10.12 -21.36
C THR A 296 5.10 -9.55 -21.97
N LEU A 297 3.94 -9.82 -21.36
CA LEU A 297 2.66 -9.23 -21.78
C LEU A 297 2.71 -7.69 -21.81
N LEU A 298 3.43 -7.09 -20.86
CA LEU A 298 3.62 -5.63 -20.77
C LEU A 298 4.76 -5.09 -21.65
N GLY A 299 5.29 -5.89 -22.57
CA GLY A 299 6.34 -5.50 -23.52
C GLY A 299 7.78 -5.70 -23.00
N GLY A 300 7.98 -6.34 -21.85
CA GLY A 300 9.28 -6.83 -21.40
C GLY A 300 10.27 -5.79 -20.87
N VAL A 301 9.96 -4.50 -20.91
CA VAL A 301 10.89 -3.42 -20.50
C VAL A 301 10.81 -3.13 -19.00
N TYR A 302 9.60 -3.00 -18.45
CA TYR A 302 9.37 -2.64 -17.05
C TYR A 302 9.05 -3.88 -16.20
N HIS A 303 9.27 -3.78 -14.89
CA HIS A 303 9.03 -4.85 -13.93
C HIS A 303 7.66 -4.68 -13.25
N PRO A 304 6.74 -5.67 -13.36
CA PRO A 304 5.46 -5.64 -12.64
C PRO A 304 5.67 -5.67 -11.12
N GLN A 305 5.08 -4.72 -10.42
CA GLN A 305 5.16 -4.59 -8.96
C GLN A 305 3.83 -4.90 -8.28
N VAL A 306 2.71 -4.44 -8.85
CA VAL A 306 1.36 -4.64 -8.28
C VAL A 306 0.35 -4.76 -9.41
N ALA A 307 -0.60 -5.69 -9.30
CA ALA A 307 -1.75 -5.77 -10.18
C ALA A 307 -3.06 -5.55 -9.39
N LEU A 308 -3.99 -4.81 -9.98
CA LEU A 308 -5.24 -4.39 -9.37
C LEU A 308 -6.39 -4.50 -10.38
N ARG A 309 -7.60 -4.74 -9.88
CA ARG A 309 -8.84 -4.31 -10.56
C ARG A 309 -9.37 -3.03 -9.92
N LEU A 310 -9.87 -2.13 -10.75
CA LEU A 310 -10.44 -0.83 -10.37
C LEU A 310 -11.85 -0.70 -10.94
N GLY A 311 -12.78 -0.15 -10.15
CA GLY A 311 -14.16 0.06 -10.60
C GLY A 311 -15.00 0.80 -9.56
N TYR A 312 -16.25 1.10 -9.91
CA TYR A 312 -17.20 1.71 -8.97
C TYR A 312 -17.92 0.62 -8.17
N GLY A 313 -18.13 0.84 -6.88
CA GLY A 313 -18.80 -0.14 -6.03
C GLY A 313 -19.05 0.39 -4.62
N HIS A 314 -19.71 -0.42 -3.80
CA HIS A 314 -19.88 -0.13 -2.39
C HIS A 314 -18.52 0.03 -1.71
N PRO A 315 -18.37 0.91 -0.70
CA PRO A 315 -17.12 1.03 0.04
C PRO A 315 -16.60 -0.33 0.57
N GLY A 316 -15.29 -0.53 0.52
CA GLY A 316 -14.64 -1.68 1.14
C GLY A 316 -14.88 -1.74 2.65
N THR A 317 -14.75 -2.94 3.23
CA THR A 317 -14.84 -3.10 4.69
C THR A 317 -13.51 -2.68 5.32
N PRO A 318 -13.51 -1.81 6.34
CA PRO A 318 -12.30 -1.45 7.07
C PRO A 318 -11.63 -2.69 7.67
N THR A 319 -10.31 -2.73 7.59
CA THR A 319 -9.48 -3.74 8.25
C THR A 319 -8.76 -3.10 9.44
N PRO A 320 -8.54 -3.84 10.53
CA PRO A 320 -7.92 -3.29 11.72
C PRO A 320 -6.47 -2.86 11.46
N ARG A 321 -5.97 -1.98 12.34
CA ARG A 321 -4.59 -1.47 12.32
C ARG A 321 -3.98 -1.56 13.71
N ARG A 322 -2.68 -1.88 13.74
CA ARG A 322 -1.83 -1.76 14.93
C ARG A 322 -1.79 -0.32 15.41
N GLY A 323 -1.82 -0.13 16.72
CA GLY A 323 -1.71 1.20 17.32
C GLY A 323 -0.28 1.72 17.25
N LEU A 324 -0.10 3.03 17.46
CA LEU A 324 1.25 3.62 17.49
C LEU A 324 2.17 2.97 18.52
N ALA A 325 1.63 2.54 19.67
CA ALA A 325 2.39 1.85 20.71
C ALA A 325 3.00 0.52 20.21
N ASP A 326 2.38 -0.13 19.22
CA ASP A 326 2.88 -1.39 18.68
C ASP A 326 3.95 -1.18 17.61
N VAL A 327 3.93 -0.04 16.91
CA VAL A 327 4.79 0.23 15.73
C VAL A 327 5.87 1.26 15.99
N LEU A 328 5.84 1.97 17.12
CA LEU A 328 6.91 2.86 17.52
C LEU A 328 8.04 2.08 18.17
N VAL A 329 9.25 2.26 17.66
CA VAL A 329 10.46 1.78 18.33
C VAL A 329 10.63 2.61 19.59
N SER A 330 10.70 1.96 20.74
CA SER A 330 11.00 2.67 21.99
C SER A 330 12.38 3.32 21.85
N PRO A 331 12.56 4.57 22.32
CA PRO A 331 13.89 5.17 22.34
C PRO A 331 14.78 4.23 23.15
N SER A 332 15.73 3.59 22.47
CA SER A 332 16.72 2.75 23.14
C SER A 332 17.47 3.64 24.13
N GLU A 333 17.28 3.41 25.42
CA GLU A 333 18.28 3.80 26.41
C GLU A 333 19.61 3.21 25.93
N GLU A 334 20.60 4.07 25.71
CA GLU A 334 21.97 3.74 25.31
C GLU A 334 22.21 3.32 23.83
N ARG A 335 22.53 4.32 23.00
CA ARG A 335 23.66 4.20 22.06
C ARG A 335 24.70 5.26 22.40
N GLY A 336 25.29 5.10 23.58
CA GLY A 336 26.44 5.88 24.03
C GLY A 336 27.74 5.12 23.81
N SER A 337 28.54 5.57 22.84
CA SER A 337 29.99 5.81 22.92
C SER A 337 30.54 6.08 21.53
#